data_AF-A0A0C2WB74-F1
#
_entry.id   AF-A0A0C2WB74-F1
#
_cell.length_a   1.000
_cell.length_b   1.000
_cell.length_c   1.000
_cell.angle_alpha   90.00
_cell.angle_beta   90.00
_cell.angle_gamma   90.00
#
_symmetry.space_group_name_H-M   'P 1'
#
loop_
_entity.id
_entity.type
_entity.pdbx_description
1 polymer ?
#
loop_
_entity_poly.entity_id
_entity_poly.type
_entity_poly.pdbx_seq_one_letter_code
_entity_poly.pdbx_strand_id
1 'polypeptide(L)'
;LGRDTFNHLVTILAPNPIFLSKGKKPQRHVKYQLACFLMRYGSRGSDVIGTAMKMSIGYGTVILYCRRVTRALRQLRAKYIGWPIAEWQEGIEERIEARSGFPKCLGSGDGSLFRWEERPEEDGEAFQGRKKFLGTNVQATVDDRIRFTSFEIGWPAAVPDSKVFKQSHLWRHRNQY
;
A
#
# COMPACT_ATOMS: atom_id res chain seq x y z
N LEU A 1 -0.98 -9.01 12.79
CA LEU A 1 0.20 -9.56 12.07
C LEU A 1 0.82 -10.64 12.96
N GLY A 2 0.95 -11.87 12.46
CA GLY A 2 1.62 -12.94 13.22
C GLY A 2 3.12 -12.70 13.37
N ARG A 3 3.74 -13.33 14.37
CA ARG A 3 5.18 -13.25 14.62
C ARG A 3 6.00 -13.71 13.41
N ASP A 4 5.56 -14.77 12.74
CA ASP A 4 6.26 -15.34 11.59
C ASP A 4 6.19 -14.41 10.38
N THR A 5 5.01 -13.84 10.10
CA THR A 5 4.86 -12.84 9.03
C THR A 5 5.74 -11.61 9.29
N PHE A 6 5.82 -11.15 10.54
CA PHE A 6 6.70 -10.05 10.91
C PHE A 6 8.18 -10.39 10.65
N ASN A 7 8.64 -11.57 11.08
CA ASN A 7 10.02 -12.01 10.84
C ASN A 7 10.31 -12.20 9.35
N HIS A 8 9.33 -12.67 8.57
CA HIS A 8 9.45 -12.78 7.12
C HIS A 8 9.64 -11.40 6.46
N LEU A 9 8.85 -10.39 6.86
CA LEU A 9 9.03 -9.02 6.39
C LEU A 9 10.40 -8.44 6.78
N VAL A 10 10.87 -8.70 7.99
CA VAL A 10 12.22 -8.32 8.42
C VAL A 10 13.28 -8.91 7.49
N THR A 11 13.14 -10.19 7.12
CA THR A 11 14.07 -10.89 6.23
C THR A 11 14.05 -10.31 4.82
N ILE A 12 12.85 -10.01 4.27
CA ILE A 12 12.72 -9.38 2.95
C ILE A 12 13.35 -7.99 2.93
N LEU A 13 13.19 -7.22 4.00
CA LEU A 13 13.64 -5.82 4.06
C LEU A 13 15.12 -5.68 4.41
N ALA A 14 15.72 -6.62 5.16
CA ALA A 14 17.08 -6.51 5.68
C ALA A 14 18.17 -6.23 4.62
N PRO A 15 18.14 -6.83 3.41
CA PRO A 15 19.16 -6.57 2.39
C PRO A 15 19.11 -5.17 1.78
N ASN A 16 18.04 -4.40 2.02
CA ASN A 16 17.89 -3.10 1.40
C ASN A 16 18.97 -2.12 1.89
N PRO A 17 19.73 -1.46 0.99
CA PRO A 17 20.81 -0.53 1.36
C PRO A 17 20.38 0.61 2.29
N ILE A 18 19.09 0.95 2.34
CA ILE A 18 18.55 1.99 3.23
C ILE A 18 18.65 1.62 4.73
N PHE A 19 18.81 0.34 5.03
CA PHE A 19 18.98 -0.17 6.39
C PHE A 19 20.44 -0.45 6.77
N LEU A 20 21.36 -0.30 5.82
CA LEU A 20 22.79 -0.45 6.03
C LEU A 20 23.40 0.90 6.41
N SER A 21 24.14 0.94 7.51
CA SER A 21 24.85 2.16 7.89
C SER A 21 26.02 2.41 6.96
N LYS A 22 26.14 3.66 6.49
CA LYS A 22 27.29 4.13 5.70
C LYS A 22 28.35 4.84 6.56
N GLY A 23 28.09 5.05 7.84
CA GLY A 23 28.95 5.81 8.75
C GLY A 23 29.54 4.96 9.86
N LYS A 24 30.33 5.60 10.73
CA LYS A 24 31.00 4.95 11.87
C LYS A 24 30.03 4.36 12.91
N LYS A 25 28.81 4.88 13.00
CA LYS A 25 27.79 4.40 13.95
C LYS A 25 26.86 3.40 13.27
N PRO A 26 26.64 2.21 13.86
CA PRO A 26 25.71 1.24 13.30
C PRO A 26 24.28 1.79 13.32
N GLN A 27 23.50 1.44 12.30
CA GLN A 27 22.08 1.73 12.25
C GLN A 27 21.33 0.68 13.08
N ARG A 28 20.25 1.10 13.75
CA ARG A 28 19.39 0.17 14.48
C ARG A 28 18.79 -0.87 13.53
N HIS A 29 18.76 -2.14 13.94
CA HIS A 29 18.30 -3.24 13.10
C HIS A 29 16.91 -2.99 12.48
N VAL A 30 16.69 -3.45 11.23
CA VAL A 30 15.45 -3.21 10.46
C VAL A 30 14.19 -3.65 11.21
N LYS A 31 14.29 -4.70 12.04
CA LYS A 31 13.23 -5.15 12.97
C LYS A 31 12.61 -4.01 13.77
N TYR A 32 13.43 -3.15 14.38
CA TYR A 32 12.92 -2.05 15.21
C TYR A 32 12.33 -0.92 14.37
N GLN A 33 12.88 -0.70 13.17
CA GLN A 33 12.37 0.29 12.24
C GLN A 33 11.00 -0.13 11.68
N LEU A 34 10.85 -1.41 11.32
CA LEU A 34 9.59 -2.00 10.90
C LEU A 34 8.56 -2.01 12.04
N ALA A 35 8.96 -2.37 13.26
CA ALA A 35 8.07 -2.29 14.42
C ALA A 35 7.56 -0.87 14.64
N CYS A 36 8.44 0.14 14.55
CA CYS A 36 8.05 1.55 14.63
C CYS A 36 7.06 1.96 13.55
N PHE A 37 7.31 1.54 12.31
CA PHE A 37 6.41 1.79 11.18
C PHE A 37 5.02 1.18 11.42
N LEU A 38 4.97 -0.08 11.86
CA LEU A 38 3.72 -0.80 12.14
C LEU A 38 2.98 -0.23 13.34
N MET A 39 3.68 0.18 14.40
CA MET A 39 3.07 0.84 15.55
C MET A 39 2.43 2.17 15.15
N ARG A 40 3.10 2.95 14.30
CA ARG A 40 2.57 4.23 13.82
C ARG A 40 1.37 4.04 12.89
N TYR A 41 1.56 3.30 11.81
CA TYR A 41 0.54 3.21 10.75
C TYR A 41 -0.52 2.13 11.00
N GLY A 42 -0.21 1.10 11.80
CA GLY A 42 -1.13 0.01 12.12
C GLY A 42 -2.24 0.40 13.08
N SER A 43 -2.10 1.50 13.82
CA SER A 43 -3.12 2.03 14.73
C SER A 43 -3.88 3.22 14.12
N ARG A 44 -4.38 3.07 12.88
CA ARG A 44 -5.09 4.11 12.12
C ARG A 44 -4.29 5.42 11.96
N GLY A 45 -2.96 5.33 11.93
CA GLY A 45 -2.08 6.49 11.83
C GLY A 45 -1.92 7.24 13.15
N SER A 46 -1.44 6.56 14.19
CA SER A 46 -1.16 7.21 15.48
C SER A 46 -0.18 8.37 15.31
N ASP A 47 -0.28 9.34 16.21
CA ASP A 47 0.62 10.46 16.22
C ASP A 47 2.09 10.03 16.50
N VAL A 48 3.01 10.92 16.13
CA VAL A 48 4.45 10.65 16.23
C VAL A 48 4.90 10.57 17.69
N ILE A 49 4.32 11.39 18.57
CA ILE A 49 4.69 11.51 19.98
C ILE A 49 4.31 10.22 20.70
N GLY A 50 3.09 9.72 20.49
CA GLY A 50 2.62 8.46 21.05
C GLY A 50 3.51 7.28 20.64
N THR A 51 3.95 7.23 19.38
CA THR A 51 4.90 6.19 18.91
C THR A 51 6.28 6.34 19.55
N ALA A 52 6.78 7.57 19.65
CA ALA A 52 8.06 7.91 20.26
C ALA A 52 8.10 7.49 21.74
N MET A 53 7.05 7.79 22.50
CA MET A 53 6.90 7.41 23.91
C MET A 53 6.87 5.89 24.08
N LYS A 54 6.01 5.18 23.32
CA LYS A 54 5.88 3.71 23.41
C LYS A 54 7.18 2.95 23.10
N MET A 55 8.03 3.51 22.25
CA MET A 55 9.29 2.89 21.85
C MET A 55 10.53 3.50 22.53
N SER A 56 10.34 4.53 23.35
CA SER A 56 11.41 5.32 23.97
C SER A 56 12.47 5.78 22.97
N ILE A 57 12.04 6.37 21.86
CA ILE A 57 12.91 6.93 20.81
C ILE A 57 12.56 8.38 20.50
N GLY A 58 13.51 9.14 19.95
CA GLY A 58 13.26 10.54 19.59
C GLY A 58 12.21 10.70 18.48
N TYR A 59 11.46 11.81 18.52
CA TYR A 59 10.45 12.18 17.52
C TYR A 59 10.96 12.07 16.07
N GLY A 60 12.13 12.65 15.79
CA GLY A 60 12.76 12.58 14.47
C GLY A 60 13.15 11.15 14.05
N THR A 61 13.41 10.26 15.01
CA THR A 61 13.73 8.85 14.76
C THR A 61 12.50 8.08 14.25
N VAL A 62 11.31 8.35 14.83
CA VAL A 62 10.05 7.77 14.34
C VAL A 62 9.81 8.14 12.87
N ILE A 63 9.94 9.42 12.54
CA ILE A 63 9.78 9.91 11.16
C ILE A 63 10.80 9.26 10.23
N LEU A 64 12.06 9.19 10.66
CA LEU A 64 13.13 8.58 9.88
C LEU A 64 12.84 7.09 9.60
N TYR A 65 12.46 6.33 10.62
CA TYR A 65 12.15 4.90 10.48
C TYR A 65 10.96 4.68 9.55
N CYS A 66 9.90 5.47 9.72
CA CYS A 66 8.73 5.41 8.85
C CYS A 66 9.10 5.68 7.39
N ARG A 67 9.85 6.76 7.12
CA ARG A 67 10.32 7.09 5.77
C ARG A 67 11.17 5.98 5.15
N ARG A 68 12.07 5.38 5.92
CA ARG A 68 12.93 4.29 5.44
C ARG A 68 12.11 3.05 5.07
N VAL A 69 11.21 2.62 5.96
CA VAL A 69 10.35 1.46 5.72
C VAL A 69 9.42 1.71 4.54
N THR A 70 8.78 2.87 4.44
CA THR A 70 7.94 3.22 3.28
C THR A 70 8.72 3.15 1.97
N ARG A 71 9.94 3.70 1.92
CA ARG A 71 10.79 3.65 0.73
C ARG A 71 11.17 2.22 0.35
N ALA A 72 11.57 1.41 1.34
CA ALA A 72 11.93 0.01 1.10
C ALA A 72 10.73 -0.81 0.59
N LEU A 73 9.54 -0.64 1.19
CA LEU A 73 8.31 -1.30 0.74
C LEU A 73 7.92 -0.88 -0.69
N ARG A 74 8.07 0.40 -1.04
CA ARG A 74 7.82 0.88 -2.40
C ARG A 74 8.71 0.23 -3.45
N GLN A 75 9.98 -0.06 -3.11
CA GLN A 75 10.89 -0.75 -4.03
C GLN A 75 10.50 -2.21 -4.27
N LEU A 76 9.76 -2.82 -3.36
CA LEU A 76 9.22 -4.17 -3.53
C LEU A 76 8.00 -4.22 -4.44
N ARG A 77 7.40 -3.07 -4.80
CA ARG A 77 6.20 -2.99 -5.65
C ARG A 77 6.34 -3.85 -6.91
N ALA A 78 7.43 -3.66 -7.67
CA ALA A 78 7.64 -4.36 -8.94
C ALA A 78 7.77 -5.89 -8.79
N LYS A 79 8.12 -6.38 -7.58
CA LYS A 79 8.25 -7.81 -7.30
C LYS A 79 6.92 -8.47 -6.93
N TYR A 80 6.04 -7.76 -6.24
CA TYR A 80 4.82 -8.34 -5.65
C TYR A 80 3.52 -7.86 -6.29
N ILE A 81 3.55 -6.76 -7.04
CA ILE A 81 2.37 -6.16 -7.65
C ILE A 81 2.62 -6.10 -9.15
N GLY A 82 1.83 -6.86 -9.88
CA GLY A 82 1.87 -6.92 -11.33
C GLY A 82 0.66 -7.66 -11.89
N TRP A 83 0.40 -7.43 -13.16
CA TRP A 83 -0.60 -8.21 -13.89
C TRP A 83 -0.09 -9.64 -14.09
N PRO A 84 -0.97 -10.66 -14.01
CA PRO A 84 -0.56 -12.05 -14.23
C PRO A 84 0.01 -12.24 -15.65
N ILE A 85 1.12 -12.97 -15.72
CA ILE A 85 1.72 -13.42 -16.99
C ILE A 85 0.84 -14.48 -17.66
N ALA A 86 0.93 -14.60 -18.98
CA ALA A 86 0.09 -15.47 -19.80
C ALA A 86 0.02 -16.92 -19.28
N GLU A 87 1.13 -17.46 -18.78
CA GLU A 87 1.23 -18.82 -18.24
C GLU A 87 0.36 -19.03 -17.00
N TRP A 88 0.02 -17.97 -16.27
CA TRP A 88 -0.81 -18.04 -15.07
C TRP A 88 -2.27 -17.64 -15.33
N GLN A 89 -2.55 -16.99 -16.46
CA GLN A 89 -3.86 -16.43 -16.79
C GLN A 89 -4.93 -17.52 -16.87
N GLU A 90 -4.70 -18.58 -17.65
CA GLU A 90 -5.65 -19.68 -17.84
C GLU A 90 -6.11 -20.27 -16.50
N GLY A 91 -5.16 -20.61 -15.62
CA GLY A 91 -5.52 -21.14 -14.31
C GLY A 91 -6.25 -20.13 -13.41
N ILE A 92 -5.97 -18.83 -13.53
CA ILE A 92 -6.72 -17.79 -12.79
C ILE A 92 -8.16 -17.71 -13.31
N GLU A 93 -8.34 -17.69 -14.63
CA GLU A 93 -9.65 -17.66 -15.29
C GLU A 93 -10.51 -18.83 -14.86
N GLU A 94 -9.99 -20.06 -14.96
CA GLU A 94 -10.70 -21.28 -14.55
C GLU A 94 -11.16 -21.22 -13.09
N ARG A 95 -10.29 -20.77 -12.18
CA ARG A 95 -10.61 -20.70 -10.75
C ARG A 95 -11.63 -19.62 -10.43
N ILE A 96 -11.61 -18.50 -11.15
CA ILE A 96 -12.60 -17.43 -10.98
C ILE A 96 -13.92 -17.87 -11.59
N GLU A 97 -13.93 -18.41 -12.81
CA GLU A 97 -15.13 -18.91 -13.47
C GLU A 97 -15.82 -19.99 -12.63
N ALA A 98 -15.06 -20.94 -12.08
CA ALA A 98 -15.61 -21.97 -11.19
C ALA A 98 -16.26 -21.39 -9.91
N ARG A 99 -15.79 -20.23 -9.41
CA ARG A 99 -16.30 -19.61 -8.19
C ARG A 99 -17.45 -18.65 -8.44
N SER A 100 -17.42 -17.89 -9.53
CA SER A 100 -18.34 -16.78 -9.78
C SER A 100 -19.16 -16.90 -11.06
N GLY A 101 -18.85 -17.84 -11.95
CA GLY A 101 -19.51 -18.02 -13.24
C GLY A 101 -19.15 -16.97 -14.30
N PHE A 102 -18.09 -16.19 -14.08
CA PHE A 102 -17.63 -15.16 -15.01
C PHE A 102 -16.50 -15.70 -15.88
N PRO A 103 -16.74 -15.98 -17.17
CA PRO A 103 -15.72 -16.51 -18.06
C PRO A 103 -14.66 -15.46 -18.38
N LYS A 104 -13.42 -15.90 -18.62
CA LYS A 104 -12.28 -15.05 -19.02
C LYS A 104 -11.98 -13.91 -18.04
N CYS A 105 -12.22 -14.15 -16.76
CA CYS A 105 -12.02 -13.17 -15.71
C CYS A 105 -10.68 -13.40 -15.02
N LEU A 106 -9.78 -12.41 -15.07
CA LEU A 106 -8.45 -12.48 -14.46
C LEU A 106 -8.39 -11.88 -13.05
N GLY A 107 -9.48 -11.30 -12.59
CA GLY A 107 -9.51 -10.61 -11.33
C GLY A 107 -10.72 -9.71 -11.15
N SER A 108 -10.77 -9.06 -10.00
CA SER A 108 -11.79 -8.07 -9.67
C SER A 108 -11.15 -6.76 -9.26
N GLY A 109 -11.86 -5.65 -9.45
CA GLY A 109 -11.42 -4.33 -9.06
C GLY A 109 -12.47 -3.62 -8.24
N ASP A 110 -12.05 -2.90 -7.22
CA ASP A 110 -12.93 -2.09 -6.38
C ASP A 110 -12.21 -0.83 -5.87
N GLY A 111 -13.02 0.17 -5.50
CA GLY A 111 -12.59 1.43 -4.90
C GLY A 111 -12.77 1.43 -3.39
N SER A 112 -11.88 2.12 -2.68
CA SER A 112 -12.00 2.40 -1.26
C SER A 112 -11.56 3.83 -0.95
N LEU A 113 -11.92 4.32 0.24
CA LEU A 113 -11.62 5.69 0.65
C LEU A 113 -10.73 5.71 1.90
N PHE A 114 -9.58 6.37 1.80
CA PHE A 114 -8.78 6.77 2.94
C PHE A 114 -9.31 8.09 3.50
N ARG A 115 -10.04 8.00 4.61
CA ARG A 115 -10.57 9.17 5.30
C ARG A 115 -9.45 9.96 5.96
N TRP A 116 -9.59 11.28 5.93
CA TRP A 116 -8.74 12.21 6.64
C TRP A 116 -9.51 12.82 7.81
N GLU A 117 -8.80 13.04 8.91
CA GLU A 117 -9.32 13.80 10.06
C GLU A 117 -9.18 15.31 9.81
N GLU A 118 -8.09 15.72 9.15
CA GLU A 118 -7.77 17.12 8.88
C GLU A 118 -8.07 17.47 7.42
N ARG A 119 -8.63 18.66 7.23
CA ARG A 119 -8.85 19.25 5.92
C ARG A 119 -7.54 19.90 5.44
N PRO A 120 -7.09 19.64 4.20
CA PRO A 120 -5.91 20.33 3.68
C PRO A 120 -6.21 21.83 3.53
N GLU A 121 -5.17 22.65 3.73
CA GLU A 121 -5.24 24.11 3.60
C GLU A 121 -5.57 24.53 2.15
N GLU A 122 -4.98 23.83 1.18
CA GLU A 122 -5.21 24.03 -0.25
C GLU A 122 -6.29 23.06 -0.77
N ASP A 123 -7.26 23.59 -1.53
CA ASP A 123 -8.30 22.83 -2.24
C ASP A 123 -9.08 21.78 -1.40
N GLY A 124 -9.26 22.01 -0.09
CA GLY A 124 -9.90 21.03 0.79
C GLY A 124 -11.31 20.60 0.41
N GLU A 125 -12.08 21.44 -0.30
CA GLU A 125 -13.38 21.04 -0.85
C GLU A 125 -13.27 19.91 -1.88
N ALA A 126 -12.20 19.89 -2.69
CA ALA A 126 -12.02 18.86 -3.72
C ALA A 126 -11.91 17.46 -3.11
N PHE A 127 -11.41 17.36 -1.87
CA PHE A 127 -11.25 16.12 -1.12
C PHE A 127 -12.50 15.71 -0.34
N GLN A 128 -13.57 16.53 -0.34
CA GLN A 128 -14.82 16.15 0.28
C GLN A 128 -15.65 15.27 -0.66
N GLY A 129 -15.77 13.99 -0.31
CA GLY A 129 -16.54 13.03 -1.10
C GLY A 129 -18.05 13.19 -0.96
N ARG A 130 -18.82 12.45 -1.78
CA ARG A 130 -20.30 12.40 -1.76
C ARG A 130 -20.88 12.11 -0.36
N LYS A 131 -20.17 11.33 0.47
CA LYS A 131 -20.57 10.99 1.84
C LYS A 131 -20.17 12.06 2.88
N LYS A 132 -19.78 13.26 2.44
CA LYS A 132 -19.31 14.41 3.24
C LYS A 132 -18.04 14.15 4.07
N PHE A 133 -17.36 13.03 3.87
CA PHE A 133 -16.05 12.76 4.47
C PHE A 133 -14.94 13.33 3.59
N LEU A 134 -13.90 13.87 4.22
CA LEU A 134 -12.65 14.23 3.57
C LEU A 134 -11.80 12.98 3.36
N GLY A 135 -11.12 12.91 2.23
CA GLY A 135 -10.19 11.82 1.99
C GLY A 135 -9.71 11.68 0.56
N THR A 136 -8.98 10.59 0.34
CA THR A 136 -8.51 10.16 -0.98
C THR A 136 -9.05 8.79 -1.32
N ASN A 137 -9.22 8.54 -2.61
CA ASN A 137 -9.59 7.25 -3.16
C ASN A 137 -8.35 6.37 -3.38
N VAL A 138 -8.50 5.07 -3.11
CA VAL A 138 -7.67 3.99 -3.63
C VAL A 138 -8.54 3.06 -4.47
N GLN A 139 -8.17 2.86 -5.72
CA GLN A 139 -8.73 1.79 -6.53
C GLN A 139 -7.68 0.72 -6.70
N ALA A 140 -8.05 -0.55 -6.52
CA ALA A 140 -7.13 -1.67 -6.71
C ALA A 140 -7.80 -2.80 -7.46
N THR A 141 -7.01 -3.57 -8.19
CA THR A 141 -7.41 -4.86 -8.75
C THR A 141 -6.72 -6.00 -8.01
N VAL A 142 -7.39 -7.14 -7.92
CA VAL A 142 -6.89 -8.35 -7.28
C VAL A 142 -7.07 -9.57 -8.17
N ASP A 143 -6.23 -10.58 -7.96
CA ASP A 143 -6.38 -11.91 -8.57
C ASP A 143 -7.32 -12.84 -7.78
N ASP A 144 -7.40 -14.10 -8.18
CA ASP A 144 -8.20 -15.16 -7.54
C ASP A 144 -7.85 -15.40 -6.05
N ARG A 145 -6.66 -14.97 -5.63
CA ARG A 145 -6.14 -15.10 -4.26
C ARG A 145 -6.19 -13.79 -3.48
N ILE A 146 -6.90 -12.78 -3.99
CA ILE A 146 -7.06 -11.47 -3.34
C ILE A 146 -5.70 -10.75 -3.21
N ARG A 147 -4.75 -11.04 -4.09
CA ARG A 147 -3.45 -10.34 -4.14
C ARG A 147 -3.58 -9.15 -5.08
N PHE A 148 -3.11 -7.97 -4.66
CA PHE A 148 -3.15 -6.79 -5.51
C PHE A 148 -2.32 -7.01 -6.80
N THR A 149 -2.96 -6.84 -7.94
CA THR A 149 -2.33 -6.88 -9.27
C THR A 149 -2.07 -5.48 -9.82
N SER A 150 -2.91 -4.52 -9.47
CA SER A 150 -2.70 -3.10 -9.76
C SER A 150 -3.38 -2.23 -8.71
N PHE A 151 -2.95 -0.98 -8.58
CA PHE A 151 -3.65 0.01 -7.77
C PHE A 151 -3.35 1.45 -8.24
N GLU A 152 -4.32 2.32 -8.05
CA GLU A 152 -4.26 3.77 -8.21
C GLU A 152 -4.64 4.45 -6.88
N ILE A 153 -3.86 5.43 -6.46
CA ILE A 153 -4.05 6.15 -5.19
C ILE A 153 -3.90 7.64 -5.38
N GLY A 154 -4.53 8.42 -4.51
CA GLY A 154 -4.31 9.86 -4.40
C GLY A 154 -5.33 10.73 -5.15
N TRP A 155 -6.35 10.13 -5.75
CA TRP A 155 -7.49 10.88 -6.28
C TRP A 155 -8.33 11.44 -5.13
N PRO A 156 -8.90 12.65 -5.24
CA PRO A 156 -9.81 13.17 -4.22
C PRO A 156 -11.04 12.26 -4.04
N ALA A 157 -11.58 12.16 -2.82
CA ALA A 157 -12.72 11.27 -2.51
C ALA A 157 -14.01 11.59 -3.30
N ALA A 158 -14.12 12.77 -3.89
CA ALA A 158 -15.23 13.15 -4.76
C ALA A 158 -15.17 12.48 -6.15
N VAL A 159 -14.00 11.99 -6.56
CA VAL A 159 -13.80 11.43 -7.90
C VAL A 159 -14.46 10.05 -8.02
N PRO A 160 -15.35 9.83 -9.01
CA PRO A 160 -15.99 8.52 -9.20
C PRO A 160 -14.99 7.43 -9.58
N ASP A 161 -15.21 6.20 -9.09
CA ASP A 161 -14.35 5.04 -9.38
C ASP A 161 -14.21 4.77 -10.88
N SER A 162 -15.25 5.00 -11.67
CA SER A 162 -15.19 4.85 -13.14
C SER A 162 -14.21 5.84 -13.80
N LYS A 163 -14.07 7.05 -13.24
CA LYS A 163 -13.09 8.03 -13.72
C LYS A 163 -11.68 7.63 -13.28
N VAL A 164 -11.50 7.21 -12.03
CA VAL A 164 -10.21 6.68 -11.54
C VAL A 164 -9.76 5.51 -12.41
N PHE A 165 -10.68 4.58 -12.71
CA PHE A 165 -10.39 3.40 -13.50
C PHE A 165 -9.93 3.76 -14.91
N LYS A 166 -10.67 4.63 -15.60
CA LYS A 166 -10.30 5.07 -16.97
C LYS A 166 -8.98 5.84 -17.02
N GLN A 167 -8.56 6.42 -15.91
CA GLN A 167 -7.29 7.13 -15.80
C GLN A 167 -6.15 6.26 -15.27
N SER A 168 -6.45 5.05 -14.80
CA SER A 168 -5.46 4.11 -14.26
C SER A 168 -4.45 3.67 -15.32
N HIS A 169 -3.26 3.29 -14.85
CA HIS A 169 -2.27 2.65 -15.71
C HIS A 169 -2.83 1.41 -16.40
N LEU A 170 -3.60 0.60 -15.68
CA LEU A 170 -4.19 -0.63 -16.18
C LEU A 170 -5.09 -0.36 -17.40
N TRP A 171 -6.04 0.57 -17.27
CA TRP A 171 -6.98 0.88 -18.36
C TRP A 171 -6.30 1.51 -19.58
N ARG A 172 -5.36 2.43 -19.33
CA ARG A 172 -4.63 3.15 -20.40
C ARG A 172 -3.73 2.21 -21.21
N HIS A 173 -3.23 1.15 -20.59
CA HIS A 173 -2.35 0.17 -21.22
C HIS A 173 -3.02 -1.20 -21.39
N ARG A 174 -4.36 -1.28 -21.39
CA ARG A 174 -5.12 -2.54 -21.49
C ARG A 174 -4.81 -3.40 -22.73
N ASN A 175 -4.16 -2.83 -23.75
CA ASN A 175 -3.71 -3.57 -24.94
C ASN A 175 -2.35 -4.26 -24.73
N GLN A 176 -1.66 -3.99 -23.61
CA GLN A 176 -0.37 -4.58 -23.22
C GLN A 176 -0.54 -5.66 -22.15
N TYR A 177 -1.77 -5.91 -21.69
CA TYR A 177 -2.14 -6.77 -20.59
C TYR A 177 -3.00 -7.95 -21.05
#